data_AF-A0A7M1UT19-F1
#
_entry.id   AF-A0A7M1UT19-F1
#
_cell.length_a   1.000
_cell.length_b   1.000
_cell.length_c   1.000
_cell.angle_alpha   90.00
_cell.angle_beta   90.00
_cell.angle_gamma   90.00
#
_symmetry.space_group_name_H-M   'P 1'
#
loop_
_entity.id
_entity.type
_entity.pdbx_description
1 polymer ?
#
loop_
_entity_poly.entity_id
_entity_poly.type
_entity_poly.pdbx_seq_one_letter_code
_entity_poly.pdbx_strand_id
1 'polypeptide(L)'
;MTDFVIDPVAAFFLFVYGFVLLFGGKSIVKLIVGIGFGGFLGAAGFVLATMVSGVGGGLVVFLLMFIIGVLIGWWIFKASLSFLSGLAAWYFLTGLLNIPRISSTSLLVMIILIVIFYVLVESAITGVAILVGALLMYLALTTWAGSVLSLIIVAFLVMFRIAWILDSKGVL
;
A
#
# COMPACT_ATOMS: atom_id res chain seq x y z
N MET A 1 25.79 1.01 -19.68
CA MET A 1 25.10 1.33 -18.42
C MET A 1 24.32 2.59 -18.67
N THR A 2 22.99 2.51 -18.70
CA THR A 2 22.14 3.69 -18.91
C THR A 2 22.02 4.40 -17.58
N ASP A 3 22.73 5.52 -17.42
CA ASP A 3 22.48 6.44 -16.32
C ASP A 3 21.03 6.92 -16.47
N PHE A 4 20.17 6.52 -15.53
CA PHE A 4 18.83 7.10 -15.42
C PHE A 4 19.00 8.55 -14.97
N VAL A 5 19.18 9.45 -15.93
CA VAL A 5 19.20 10.89 -15.67
C VAL A 5 17.78 11.32 -15.36
N ILE A 6 17.47 11.41 -14.08
CA ILE A 6 16.21 11.98 -13.60
C ILE A 6 16.41 13.49 -13.46
N ASP A 7 15.47 14.28 -13.98
CA ASP A 7 15.52 15.74 -13.84
C ASP A 7 15.70 16.16 -12.38
N PRO A 8 16.50 17.21 -12.08
CA PRO A 8 16.80 17.61 -10.70
C PRO A 8 15.55 17.92 -9.87
N VAL A 9 14.52 18.47 -10.52
CA VAL A 9 13.22 18.75 -9.89
C VAL A 9 12.49 17.45 -9.56
N ALA A 10 12.48 16.48 -10.47
CA ALA A 10 11.89 15.17 -10.23
C ALA A 10 12.66 14.39 -9.15
N ALA A 11 13.99 14.49 -9.12
CA ALA A 11 14.84 13.91 -8.07
C ALA A 11 14.48 14.48 -6.68
N PHE A 12 14.24 15.79 -6.58
CA PHE A 12 13.78 16.40 -5.33
C PHE A 12 12.44 15.84 -4.87
N PHE A 13 11.45 15.74 -5.77
CA PHE A 13 10.16 15.13 -5.42
C PHE A 13 10.32 13.66 -5.00
N LEU A 14 11.11 12.87 -5.73
CA LEU A 14 11.39 11.48 -5.39
C LEU A 14 12.04 11.35 -4.01
N PHE A 15 12.97 12.25 -3.66
CA PHE A 15 13.58 12.28 -2.33
C PHE A 15 12.54 12.53 -1.24
N VAL A 16 11.70 13.55 -1.42
CA VAL A 16 10.64 13.90 -0.47
C VAL A 16 9.63 12.75 -0.33
N TYR A 17 9.12 12.22 -1.44
CA TYR A 17 8.19 11.08 -1.41
C TYR A 17 8.82 9.83 -0.79
N GLY A 18 10.08 9.56 -1.11
CA GLY A 18 10.85 8.44 -0.55
C GLY A 18 11.00 8.56 0.97
N PHE A 19 11.38 9.74 1.45
CA PHE A 19 11.48 10.04 2.88
C PHE A 19 10.13 9.90 3.59
N VAL A 20 9.08 10.49 3.03
CA VAL A 20 7.73 10.43 3.55
C VAL A 20 7.27 8.98 3.64
N LEU A 21 7.43 8.16 2.59
CA LEU A 21 7.07 6.73 2.61
C LEU A 21 7.89 5.93 3.63
N LEU A 22 9.19 6.18 3.72
CA LEU A 22 10.09 5.46 4.64
C LEU A 22 9.72 5.70 6.11
N PHE A 23 9.36 6.94 6.47
CA PHE A 23 9.05 7.32 7.86
C PHE A 23 7.56 7.32 8.21
N GLY A 24 6.66 7.68 7.31
CA GLY A 24 5.22 7.63 7.58
C GLY A 24 4.60 6.26 7.31
N GLY A 25 5.28 5.38 6.57
CA GLY A 25 4.96 3.96 6.44
C GLY A 25 3.49 3.69 6.10
N LYS A 26 2.85 2.81 6.88
CA LYS A 26 1.47 2.37 6.64
C LYS A 26 0.44 3.49 6.65
N SER A 27 0.67 4.57 7.40
CA SER A 27 -0.31 5.65 7.55
C SER A 27 -0.50 6.43 6.25
N ILE A 28 0.57 6.61 5.48
CA ILE A 28 0.50 7.27 4.17
C ILE A 28 -0.17 6.36 3.16
N VAL A 29 0.18 5.07 3.12
CA VAL A 29 -0.49 4.11 2.22
C VAL A 29 -1.98 4.06 2.52
N LYS A 30 -2.36 4.04 3.80
CA LYS A 30 -3.75 4.10 4.24
C LYS A 30 -4.46 5.37 3.78
N LEU A 31 -3.77 6.51 3.84
CA LEU A 31 -4.31 7.79 3.38
C LEU A 31 -4.48 7.84 1.86
N ILE A 32 -3.50 7.37 1.08
CA ILE A 32 -3.57 7.30 -0.38
C ILE A 32 -4.71 6.38 -0.83
N VAL A 33 -4.79 5.18 -0.24
CA VAL A 33 -5.87 4.22 -0.52
C VAL A 33 -7.22 4.80 -0.13
N GLY A 34 -7.32 5.42 1.05
CA GLY A 34 -8.54 6.09 1.50
C GLY A 34 -9.00 7.18 0.54
N ILE A 35 -8.11 8.11 0.16
CA ILE A 35 -8.42 9.18 -0.80
C ILE A 35 -8.80 8.60 -2.16
N GLY A 36 -8.12 7.56 -2.65
CA GLY A 36 -8.45 6.91 -3.92
C GLY A 36 -9.84 6.28 -3.91
N PHE A 37 -10.17 5.50 -2.87
CA PHE A 37 -11.50 4.93 -2.70
C PHE A 37 -12.58 6.00 -2.49
N GLY A 38 -12.30 7.01 -1.69
CA GLY A 38 -13.16 8.17 -1.49
C GLY A 38 -13.44 8.91 -2.79
N GLY A 39 -12.40 9.18 -3.59
CA GLY A 39 -12.53 9.82 -4.89
C GLY A 39 -13.38 9.01 -5.86
N PHE A 40 -13.18 7.69 -5.92
CA PHE A 40 -13.97 6.79 -6.75
C PHE A 40 -15.46 6.77 -6.34
N LEU A 41 -15.75 6.54 -5.06
CA LEU A 41 -17.11 6.53 -4.53
C LEU A 41 -17.79 7.89 -4.65
N GLY A 42 -17.06 8.96 -4.34
CA GLY A 42 -17.52 10.34 -4.51
C GLY A 42 -17.90 10.63 -5.95
N ALA A 43 -17.03 10.31 -6.91
CA ALA A 43 -17.30 10.51 -8.33
C ALA A 43 -18.50 9.69 -8.83
N ALA A 44 -18.60 8.42 -8.43
CA ALA A 44 -19.77 7.59 -8.75
C ALA A 44 -21.06 8.19 -8.16
N GLY A 45 -21.03 8.61 -6.89
CA GLY A 45 -22.14 9.28 -6.22
C GLY A 45 -22.53 10.59 -6.88
N PHE A 46 -21.57 11.39 -7.33
CA PHE A 46 -21.81 12.63 -8.06
C PHE A 46 -22.54 12.38 -9.38
N VAL A 47 -22.04 11.45 -10.20
CA VAL A 47 -22.68 11.12 -11.49
C VAL A 47 -24.11 10.65 -11.28
N LEU A 48 -24.35 9.77 -10.30
CA LEU A 48 -25.69 9.26 -10.00
C LEU A 48 -26.63 10.35 -9.46
N ALA A 49 -26.14 11.21 -8.57
CA ALA A 49 -26.97 12.25 -7.95
C ALA A 49 -27.24 13.45 -8.87
N THR A 50 -26.31 13.78 -9.77
CA THR A 50 -26.52 14.85 -10.77
C THR A 50 -27.60 14.50 -11.78
N MET A 51 -27.79 13.22 -12.10
CA MET A 51 -28.89 12.75 -12.95
C MET A 51 -30.28 12.98 -12.34
N VAL A 52 -30.37 13.10 -11.01
CA VAL A 52 -31.66 13.21 -10.29
C VAL A 52 -31.89 14.62 -9.75
N SER A 53 -30.86 15.25 -9.20
CA SER A 53 -30.97 16.48 -8.39
C SER A 53 -30.13 17.66 -8.91
N GLY A 54 -29.50 17.51 -10.08
CA GLY A 54 -28.62 18.51 -10.67
C GLY A 54 -27.28 18.67 -9.92
N VAL A 55 -26.49 19.66 -10.33
CA VAL A 55 -25.10 19.84 -9.88
C VAL A 55 -24.99 20.09 -8.37
N GLY A 56 -25.91 20.89 -7.81
CA GLY A 56 -25.90 21.23 -6.38
C GLY A 56 -26.12 20.01 -5.47
N GLY A 57 -27.12 19.19 -5.76
CA GLY A 57 -27.35 17.94 -5.03
C GLY A 57 -26.24 16.91 -5.25
N GLY A 58 -25.69 16.87 -6.48
CA GLY A 58 -24.53 16.05 -6.81
C GLY A 58 -23.31 16.33 -5.92
N LEU A 59 -23.00 17.60 -5.66
CA LEU A 59 -21.86 17.99 -4.81
C LEU A 59 -22.04 17.55 -3.35
N VAL A 60 -23.26 17.61 -2.82
CA VAL A 60 -23.55 17.15 -1.45
C VAL A 60 -23.36 15.63 -1.36
N VAL A 61 -23.89 14.88 -2.33
CA VAL A 61 -23.73 13.42 -2.37
C VAL A 61 -22.26 13.02 -2.59
N PHE A 62 -21.52 13.76 -3.43
CA PHE A 62 -20.07 13.57 -3.59
C PHE A 62 -19.35 13.65 -2.24
N LEU A 63 -19.58 14.71 -1.48
CA LEU A 63 -18.93 14.93 -0.18
C LEU A 63 -19.23 13.79 0.80
N LEU A 64 -20.49 13.37 0.90
CA LEU A 64 -20.89 12.28 1.79
C LEU A 64 -20.25 10.94 1.37
N MET A 65 -20.35 10.58 0.08
CA MET A 65 -19.78 9.35 -0.46
C MET A 65 -18.25 9.34 -0.38
N PHE A 66 -17.61 10.49 -0.57
CA PHE A 66 -16.17 10.65 -0.43
C PHE A 66 -15.72 10.35 1.00
N ILE A 67 -16.37 10.96 2.00
CA ILE A 67 -16.03 10.73 3.42
C ILE A 67 -16.21 9.25 3.77
N ILE A 68 -17.32 8.63 3.36
CA ILE A 68 -17.57 7.20 3.58
C ILE A 68 -16.48 6.35 2.92
N GLY A 69 -16.14 6.64 1.66
CA GLY A 69 -15.12 5.92 0.92
C GLY A 69 -13.72 6.05 1.53
N VAL A 70 -13.35 7.21 2.07
CA VAL A 70 -12.09 7.41 2.80
C VAL A 70 -12.05 6.56 4.07
N LEU A 71 -13.14 6.52 4.83
CA LEU A 71 -13.22 5.79 6.10
C LEU A 71 -13.17 4.26 5.92
N ILE A 72 -13.85 3.75 4.89
CA ILE A 72 -14.02 2.30 4.68
C ILE A 72 -12.96 1.74 3.70
N GLY A 73 -12.41 2.57 2.81
CA GLY A 73 -11.52 2.15 1.73
C GLY A 73 -10.31 1.33 2.19
N TRP A 74 -9.72 1.68 3.33
CA TRP A 74 -8.61 0.90 3.90
C TRP A 74 -9.01 -0.54 4.25
N TRP A 75 -10.18 -0.71 4.85
CA TRP A 75 -10.67 -2.03 5.27
C TRP A 75 -11.00 -2.90 4.07
N ILE A 76 -11.63 -2.32 3.05
CA ILE A 76 -11.92 -2.99 1.78
C ILE A 76 -10.62 -3.41 1.11
N PHE A 77 -9.66 -2.50 0.97
CA PHE A 77 -8.36 -2.80 0.36
C PHE A 77 -7.60 -3.93 1.07
N LYS A 78 -7.55 -3.87 2.41
CA LYS A 78 -6.93 -4.93 3.23
C LYS A 78 -7.62 -6.28 3.01
N ALA A 79 -8.95 -6.30 3.01
CA ALA A 79 -9.73 -7.51 2.78
C ALA A 79 -9.49 -8.06 1.37
N SER A 80 -9.54 -7.21 0.34
CA SER A 80 -9.30 -7.60 -1.06
C SER A 80 -7.92 -8.21 -1.27
N LEU A 81 -6.87 -7.59 -0.72
CA LEU A 81 -5.51 -8.15 -0.80
C LEU A 81 -5.41 -9.51 -0.12
N SER A 82 -5.97 -9.64 1.09
CA SER A 82 -5.95 -10.91 1.84
C SER A 82 -6.70 -12.03 1.12
N PHE A 83 -7.81 -11.69 0.46
CA PHE A 83 -8.60 -12.63 -0.31
C PHE A 83 -7.83 -13.10 -1.55
N LEU A 84 -7.26 -12.18 -2.31
CA LEU A 84 -6.46 -12.51 -3.51
C LEU A 84 -5.23 -13.35 -3.16
N SER A 85 -4.47 -12.95 -2.12
CA SER A 85 -3.29 -13.68 -1.69
C SER A 85 -3.64 -15.05 -1.08
N GLY A 86 -4.71 -15.11 -0.29
CA GLY A 86 -5.22 -16.36 0.29
C GLY A 86 -5.69 -17.34 -0.78
N LEU A 87 -6.40 -16.87 -1.80
CA LEU A 87 -6.81 -17.68 -2.95
C LEU A 87 -5.62 -18.19 -3.75
N ALA A 88 -4.63 -17.33 -4.04
CA ALA A 88 -3.44 -17.72 -4.78
C ALA A 88 -2.64 -18.80 -4.02
N ALA A 89 -2.43 -18.60 -2.71
CA ALA A 89 -1.74 -19.56 -1.86
C ALA A 89 -2.51 -20.87 -1.73
N TRP A 90 -3.84 -20.82 -1.61
CA TRP A 90 -4.70 -21.99 -1.58
C TRP A 90 -4.59 -22.80 -2.89
N TYR A 91 -4.64 -22.13 -4.03
CA TYR A 91 -4.52 -22.78 -5.34
C TYR A 91 -3.17 -23.51 -5.49
N PHE A 92 -2.10 -22.88 -5.01
CA PHE A 92 -0.76 -23.46 -5.03
C PHE A 92 -0.62 -24.64 -4.06
N LEU A 93 -1.06 -24.50 -2.81
CA LEU A 93 -0.95 -25.53 -1.78
C LEU A 93 -1.81 -26.77 -2.09
N THR A 94 -3.04 -26.58 -2.57
CA THR A 94 -3.89 -27.71 -2.96
C THR A 94 -3.33 -28.46 -4.17
N GLY A 95 -2.69 -27.74 -5.11
CA GLY A 95 -1.96 -28.33 -6.22
C GLY A 95 -0.74 -29.15 -5.77
N LEU A 96 0.06 -28.62 -4.85
CA LEU A 96 1.25 -29.31 -4.33
C LEU A 96 0.89 -30.56 -3.49
N LEU A 97 -0.16 -30.47 -2.69
CA LEU A 97 -0.57 -31.53 -1.78
C LEU A 97 -1.55 -32.53 -2.41
N ASN A 98 -1.86 -32.37 -3.71
CA ASN A 98 -2.87 -33.16 -4.44
C ASN A 98 -4.23 -33.25 -3.71
N ILE A 99 -4.61 -32.20 -2.99
CA ILE A 99 -5.88 -32.15 -2.28
C ILE A 99 -6.98 -31.77 -3.28
N PRO A 100 -8.09 -32.53 -3.37
CA PRO A 100 -9.20 -32.17 -4.23
C PRO A 100 -9.75 -30.79 -3.85
N ARG A 101 -9.82 -29.87 -4.82
CA ARG A 101 -10.16 -28.45 -4.58
C ARG A 101 -11.57 -28.25 -4.01
N ILE A 102 -12.49 -29.15 -4.32
CA ILE A 102 -13.91 -29.09 -3.91
C ILE A 102 -14.12 -29.83 -2.57
N SER A 103 -13.08 -30.43 -1.98
CA SER A 103 -13.21 -31.07 -0.67
C SER A 103 -13.43 -30.04 0.45
N SER A 104 -14.19 -30.42 1.47
CA SER A 104 -14.41 -29.59 2.66
C SER A 104 -13.08 -29.19 3.32
N THR A 105 -12.10 -30.08 3.31
CA THR A 105 -10.74 -29.83 3.83
C THR A 105 -10.02 -28.74 3.04
N SER A 106 -10.13 -28.74 1.71
CA SER A 106 -9.56 -27.70 0.84
C SER A 106 -10.19 -26.32 1.10
N LEU A 107 -11.51 -26.25 1.23
CA LEU A 107 -12.21 -25.00 1.52
C LEU A 107 -11.84 -24.44 2.90
N LEU A 108 -11.66 -25.31 3.89
CA LEU A 108 -11.25 -24.92 5.23
C LEU A 108 -9.82 -24.35 5.23
N VAL A 109 -8.90 -24.95 4.47
CA VAL A 109 -7.55 -24.42 4.24
C VAL A 109 -7.60 -23.04 3.58
N MET A 110 -8.47 -22.83 2.60
CA MET A 110 -8.64 -21.52 1.94
C MET A 110 -9.01 -20.43 2.95
N ILE A 111 -10.02 -20.69 3.78
CA ILE A 111 -10.50 -19.71 4.78
C ILE A 111 -9.39 -19.38 5.78
N ILE A 112 -8.68 -20.39 6.29
CA ILE A 112 -7.55 -20.20 7.21
C ILE A 112 -6.48 -19.31 6.56
N LEU A 113 -6.12 -19.59 5.31
CA LEU A 113 -5.12 -18.80 4.59
C LEU A 113 -5.55 -17.35 4.45
N ILE A 114 -6.80 -17.08 4.07
CA ILE A 114 -7.32 -15.71 3.95
C ILE A 114 -7.19 -14.97 5.30
N VAL A 115 -7.54 -15.61 6.41
CA VAL A 115 -7.42 -15.02 7.75
C VAL A 115 -5.95 -14.75 8.11
N ILE A 116 -5.05 -15.69 7.85
CA ILE A 116 -3.61 -15.51 8.09
C ILE A 116 -3.09 -14.32 7.26
N PHE A 117 -3.41 -14.27 5.97
CA PHE A 117 -2.99 -13.16 5.12
C PHE A 117 -3.60 -11.83 5.55
N TYR A 118 -4.83 -11.82 6.06
CA TYR A 118 -5.43 -10.60 6.59
C TYR A 118 -4.60 -9.99 7.72
N VAL A 119 -4.01 -10.82 8.59
CA VAL A 119 -3.10 -10.36 9.66
C VAL A 119 -1.74 -9.94 9.07
N LEU A 120 -1.17 -10.75 8.17
CA LEU A 120 0.16 -10.51 7.60
C LEU A 120 0.24 -9.27 6.69
N VAL A 121 -0.85 -8.94 5.98
CA VAL A 121 -0.91 -7.82 5.04
C VAL A 121 -0.48 -6.50 5.70
N GLU A 122 -0.78 -6.31 6.98
CA GLU A 122 -0.44 -5.06 7.66
C GLU A 122 1.08 -4.89 7.88
N SER A 123 1.76 -5.99 8.21
CA SER A 123 3.22 -6.03 8.29
C SER A 123 3.84 -5.89 6.90
N ALA A 124 3.30 -6.63 5.92
CA ALA A 124 3.79 -6.62 4.55
C ALA A 124 3.70 -5.22 3.91
N ILE A 125 2.58 -4.51 4.05
CA ILE A 125 2.43 -3.14 3.53
C ILE A 125 3.46 -2.19 4.15
N THR A 126 3.72 -2.34 5.45
CA THR A 126 4.73 -1.51 6.13
C THR A 126 6.13 -1.79 5.57
N GLY A 127 6.48 -3.07 5.38
CA GLY A 127 7.75 -3.47 4.78
C GLY A 127 7.91 -2.98 3.34
N VAL A 128 6.86 -3.13 2.51
CA VAL A 128 6.86 -2.65 1.12
C VAL A 128 6.99 -1.12 1.08
N ALA A 129 6.30 -0.38 1.95
CA ALA A 129 6.41 1.08 1.99
C ALA A 129 7.85 1.54 2.32
N ILE A 130 8.54 0.83 3.24
CA ILE A 130 9.94 1.12 3.57
C ILE A 130 10.85 0.83 2.39
N LEU A 131 10.67 -0.32 1.72
CA LEU A 131 11.49 -0.70 0.56
C LEU A 131 11.29 0.26 -0.62
N VAL A 132 10.05 0.62 -0.92
CA VAL A 132 9.73 1.60 -1.97
C VAL A 132 10.29 2.97 -1.59
N GLY A 133 10.12 3.40 -0.34
CA GLY A 133 10.69 4.65 0.15
C GLY A 133 12.21 4.70 -0.01
N ALA A 134 12.89 3.62 0.39
CA ALA A 134 14.34 3.47 0.23
C ALA A 134 14.78 3.50 -1.25
N LEU A 135 14.03 2.83 -2.13
CA LEU A 135 14.31 2.83 -3.57
C LEU A 135 14.17 4.24 -4.17
N LEU A 136 13.12 4.98 -3.82
CA LEU A 136 12.91 6.34 -4.31
C LEU A 136 14.00 7.29 -3.82
N MET A 137 14.42 7.16 -2.56
CA MET A 137 15.55 7.93 -2.02
C MET A 137 16.87 7.56 -2.71
N TYR A 138 17.10 6.27 -3.00
CA TYR A 138 18.27 5.84 -3.75
C TYR A 138 18.30 6.48 -5.14
N LEU A 139 17.21 6.37 -5.91
CA LEU A 139 17.10 6.96 -7.24
C LEU A 139 17.33 8.48 -7.20
N ALA A 140 16.72 9.18 -6.24
CA ALA A 140 16.95 10.62 -6.07
C ALA A 140 18.41 10.93 -5.76
N LEU A 141 19.01 10.29 -4.76
CA LEU A 141 20.38 10.57 -4.34
C LEU A 141 21.40 10.19 -5.41
N THR A 142 21.14 9.16 -6.23
CA THR A 142 22.06 8.77 -7.31
C THR A 142 22.26 9.89 -8.32
N THR A 143 21.28 10.78 -8.51
CA THR A 143 21.42 11.95 -9.38
C THR A 143 22.33 13.05 -8.82
N TRP A 144 22.57 13.09 -7.50
CA TRP A 144 23.32 14.17 -6.85
C TRP A 144 24.66 13.73 -6.27
N ALA A 145 24.73 12.54 -5.66
CA ALA A 145 25.87 12.08 -4.86
C ALA A 145 26.58 10.84 -5.46
N GLY A 146 26.06 10.31 -6.57
CA GLY A 146 26.56 9.07 -7.18
C GLY A 146 26.07 7.80 -6.46
N SER A 147 26.17 6.65 -7.13
CA SER A 147 25.54 5.40 -6.72
C SER A 147 26.04 4.87 -5.37
N VAL A 148 27.35 4.86 -5.13
CA VAL A 148 27.97 4.29 -3.92
C VAL A 148 27.58 5.07 -2.66
N LEU A 149 27.71 6.41 -2.71
CA LEU A 149 27.35 7.30 -1.60
C LEU A 149 25.86 7.24 -1.28
N SER A 150 25.01 7.19 -2.31
CA SER A 150 23.56 7.04 -2.17
C SER A 150 23.19 5.75 -1.45
N LEU A 151 23.85 4.64 -1.79
CA LEU A 151 23.60 3.33 -1.18
C LEU A 151 23.95 3.33 0.31
N ILE A 152 25.08 3.96 0.69
CA ILE A 152 25.49 4.10 2.09
C ILE A 152 24.46 4.91 2.88
N ILE A 153 24.04 6.07 2.36
CA ILE A 153 23.06 6.94 3.02
C ILE A 153 21.72 6.22 3.21
N VAL A 154 21.23 5.55 2.16
CA VAL A 154 19.96 4.81 2.22
C VAL A 154 20.06 3.64 3.19
N ALA A 155 21.19 2.91 3.23
CA ALA A 155 21.38 1.81 4.17
C ALA A 155 21.32 2.31 5.63
N PHE A 156 21.97 3.43 5.96
CA PHE A 156 21.88 4.04 7.29
C PHE A 156 20.46 4.45 7.65
N LEU A 157 19.72 5.09 6.73
CA LEU A 157 18.34 5.50 6.96
C LEU A 157 17.41 4.31 7.19
N VAL A 158 17.59 3.22 6.44
CA VAL A 158 16.82 1.98 6.61
C VAL A 158 17.14 1.34 7.97
N MET A 159 18.41 1.24 8.35
CA MET A 159 18.80 0.72 9.67
C MET A 159 18.19 1.55 10.80
N PHE A 160 18.29 2.88 10.72
CA PHE A 160 17.69 3.79 11.69
C PHE A 160 16.18 3.58 11.80
N ARG A 161 15.50 3.45 10.66
CA ARG A 161 14.05 3.20 10.64
C ARG A 161 13.69 1.86 11.26
N ILE A 162 14.45 0.80 11.00
CA ILE A 162 14.22 -0.52 11.60
C ILE A 162 14.41 -0.45 13.12
N ALA A 163 15.48 0.20 13.60
CA ALA A 163 15.73 0.40 15.02
C ALA A 163 14.57 1.15 15.70
N TRP A 164 14.08 2.23 15.09
CA TRP A 164 12.91 2.98 15.56
C TRP A 164 11.66 2.09 15.67
N ILE A 165 11.42 1.22 14.69
CA ILE A 165 10.26 0.31 14.72
C ILE A 165 10.39 -0.71 15.85
N LEU A 166 11.58 -1.24 16.10
CA LEU A 166 11.82 -2.20 17.18
C LEU A 166 11.63 -1.56 18.57
N ASP A 167 12.14 -0.34 18.75
CA ASP A 167 11.96 0.46 19.97
C ASP A 167 10.47 0.76 20.22
N SER A 168 9.74 1.20 19.19
CA SER A 168 8.29 1.48 19.29
C SER A 168 7.42 0.27 19.67
N LYS A 169 7.96 -0.95 19.53
CA LYS A 169 7.31 -2.21 19.91
C LYS A 169 7.79 -2.75 21.28
N GLY A 170 8.70 -2.06 21.96
CA GLY A 170 9.28 -2.47 23.25
C GLY A 170 10.18 -3.70 23.16
N VAL A 171 10.86 -3.90 22.03
CA VAL A 171 11.76 -5.04 21.79
C VAL A 171 13.21 -4.71 22.15
N LEU A 172 13.55 -3.42 22.21
CA LEU A 172 14.84 -2.86 22.66
C LEU A 172 14.62 -2.10 23.97
#